data_AF-A0A7X0DLH0-F1
#
_entry.id   AF-A0A7X0DLH0-F1
#
_cell.length_a   1.000
_cell.length_b   1.000
_cell.length_c   1.000
_cell.angle_alpha   90.00
_cell.angle_beta   90.00
_cell.angle_gamma   90.00
#
_symmetry.space_group_name_H-M   'P 1'
#
loop_
_entity.id
_entity.type
_entity.pdbx_description
1 polymer ?
#
loop_
_entity_poly.entity_id
_entity_poly.type
_entity_poly.pdbx_seq_one_letter_code
_entity_poly.pdbx_strand_id
1 'polypeptide(L)'
;MNRLFSAPLTVTAAALLLAAAPALAWDTNTRVYATSTSPYWEVGKIDNDLSRLCTLGTFNQKRVAQVYIQFTGQKGRGITGIAKKDFNLKDPQGKAVDGKTYHFYADGTSQCKVYVAP
;
A
#
# COMPACT_ATOMS: atom_id res chain seq x y z
N MET A 1 -60.97 -31.09 -39.03
CA MET A 1 -59.71 -31.79 -38.71
C MET A 1 -58.64 -30.73 -38.59
N ASN A 2 -58.34 -30.24 -37.37
CA ASN A 2 -57.38 -29.15 -37.15
C ASN A 2 -56.18 -29.68 -36.37
N ARG A 3 -55.01 -29.69 -37.00
CA ARG A 3 -53.71 -29.79 -36.32
C ARG A 3 -52.77 -28.76 -36.95
N LEU A 4 -52.57 -27.65 -36.24
CA LEU A 4 -51.55 -26.66 -36.54
C LEU A 4 -50.21 -27.23 -36.03
N PHE A 5 -49.24 -27.35 -36.94
CA PHE A 5 -47.88 -27.81 -36.65
C PHE A 5 -47.05 -26.65 -36.08
N SER A 6 -46.43 -26.87 -34.92
CA SER A 6 -45.47 -25.97 -34.29
C SER A 6 -44.07 -26.18 -34.90
N ALA A 7 -43.44 -25.10 -35.38
CA ALA A 7 -42.05 -25.12 -35.83
C ALA A 7 -41.09 -24.77 -34.68
N PRO A 8 -39.93 -25.44 -34.52
CA PRO A 8 -38.92 -25.03 -33.55
C PRO A 8 -37.94 -24.04 -34.19
N LEU A 9 -37.73 -22.91 -33.51
CA LEU A 9 -36.72 -21.91 -33.81
C LEU A 9 -35.39 -22.36 -33.17
N THR A 10 -34.42 -22.79 -33.97
CA THR A 10 -33.07 -23.14 -33.49
C THR A 10 -32.21 -21.89 -33.44
N VAL A 11 -31.93 -21.40 -32.22
CA VAL A 11 -30.98 -20.31 -31.96
C VAL A 11 -29.58 -20.92 -31.80
N THR A 12 -28.72 -20.77 -32.79
CA THR A 12 -27.30 -21.13 -32.70
C THR A 12 -26.51 -19.99 -32.04
N ALA A 13 -26.11 -20.20 -30.78
CA ALA A 13 -25.23 -19.28 -30.06
C ALA A 13 -23.76 -19.51 -30.48
N ALA A 14 -23.15 -18.53 -31.16
CA ALA A 14 -21.72 -18.52 -31.45
C ALA A 14 -20.95 -18.02 -30.22
N ALA A 15 -20.17 -18.89 -29.58
CA ALA A 15 -19.31 -18.55 -28.46
C ALA A 15 -17.97 -17.97 -28.96
N LEU A 16 -17.80 -16.65 -28.83
CA LEU A 16 -16.51 -15.97 -29.02
C LEU A 16 -15.59 -16.24 -27.82
N LEU A 17 -14.62 -17.14 -28.01
CA LEU A 17 -13.51 -17.36 -27.09
C LEU A 17 -12.50 -16.20 -27.21
N LEU A 18 -12.66 -15.15 -26.40
CA LEU A 18 -11.58 -14.18 -26.17
C LEU A 18 -10.52 -14.82 -25.27
N ALA A 19 -9.40 -15.21 -25.85
CA ALA A 19 -8.20 -15.54 -25.10
C ALA A 19 -7.64 -14.26 -24.44
N ALA A 20 -7.86 -14.11 -23.14
CA ALA A 20 -7.25 -13.05 -22.35
C ALA A 20 -5.73 -13.32 -22.24
N ALA A 21 -4.92 -12.57 -22.97
CA ALA A 21 -3.49 -12.53 -22.72
C ALA A 21 -3.23 -11.99 -21.30
N PRO A 22 -2.25 -12.53 -20.55
CA PRO A 22 -1.91 -11.98 -19.25
C PRO A 22 -1.31 -10.59 -19.46
N ALA A 23 -2.01 -9.56 -18.96
CA ALA A 23 -1.44 -8.23 -18.85
C ALA A 23 -0.30 -8.29 -17.82
N LEU A 24 0.94 -8.35 -18.28
CA LEU A 24 2.10 -8.14 -17.43
C LEU A 24 2.17 -6.63 -17.11
N ALA A 25 1.54 -6.22 -16.02
CA ALA A 25 1.72 -4.89 -15.46
C ALA A 25 3.14 -4.79 -14.87
N TRP A 26 4.11 -4.39 -15.69
CA TRP A 26 5.43 -3.99 -15.21
C TRP A 26 5.32 -2.65 -14.49
N ASP A 27 5.18 -2.71 -13.17
CA ASP A 27 5.28 -1.55 -12.29
C ASP A 27 6.75 -1.30 -11.96
N THR A 28 7.43 -0.47 -12.76
CA THR A 28 8.75 0.09 -12.42
C THR A 28 8.60 1.22 -11.40
N ASN A 29 7.88 0.96 -10.31
CA ASN A 29 7.42 1.99 -9.38
C ASN A 29 8.60 2.67 -8.69
N THR A 30 8.96 3.87 -9.13
CA THR A 30 10.03 4.70 -8.54
C THR A 30 9.76 5.08 -7.07
N ARG A 31 8.58 4.76 -6.54
CA ARG A 31 8.16 4.97 -5.16
C ARG A 31 8.51 3.81 -4.23
N VAL A 32 8.69 2.60 -4.77
CA VAL A 32 9.08 1.43 -3.96
C VAL A 32 10.58 1.53 -3.69
N TYR A 33 10.93 1.84 -2.45
CA TYR A 33 12.33 1.85 -2.02
C TYR A 33 12.89 0.44 -1.85
N ALA A 34 12.09 -0.46 -1.26
CA ALA A 34 12.46 -1.84 -1.05
C ALA A 34 11.22 -2.74 -0.91
N THR A 35 11.43 -4.04 -1.10
CA THR A 35 10.47 -5.09 -0.76
C THR A 35 11.07 -6.01 0.30
N SER A 36 10.24 -6.54 1.20
CA SER A 36 10.69 -7.45 2.26
C SER A 36 9.64 -8.51 2.59
N THR A 37 10.08 -9.70 2.98
CA THR A 37 9.20 -10.76 3.50
C THR A 37 9.08 -10.74 5.01
N SER A 38 9.89 -9.94 5.71
CA SER A 38 9.72 -9.69 7.15
C SER A 38 8.42 -8.93 7.42
N PRO A 39 7.87 -9.01 8.64
CA PRO A 39 6.79 -8.13 9.08
C PRO A 39 7.18 -6.65 9.09
N TYR A 40 6.23 -5.75 8.77
CA TYR A 40 6.50 -4.30 8.68
C TYR A 40 7.10 -3.66 9.94
N TRP A 41 6.83 -4.21 11.13
CA TRP A 41 7.34 -3.67 12.40
C TRP A 41 8.81 -4.00 12.67
N GLU A 42 9.45 -4.83 11.84
CA GLU A 42 10.89 -5.11 11.92
C GLU A 42 11.75 -4.05 11.22
N VAL A 43 11.13 -3.08 10.54
CA VAL A 43 11.85 -2.01 9.82
C VAL A 43 12.64 -1.09 10.74
N GLY A 44 12.29 -1.05 12.03
CA GLY A 44 12.94 -0.20 13.03
C GLY A 44 12.31 -0.40 14.40
N LYS A 45 12.77 0.38 15.38
CA LYS A 45 12.20 0.35 16.73
C LYS A 45 10.95 1.23 16.78
N ILE A 46 9.85 0.71 17.31
CA ILE A 46 8.64 1.53 17.52
C ILE A 46 8.94 2.67 18.49
N ASP A 47 8.48 3.87 18.15
CA ASP A 47 8.52 5.05 19.01
C ASP A 47 7.09 5.45 19.37
N ASN A 48 6.72 5.26 20.64
CA ASN A 48 5.35 5.49 21.09
C ASN A 48 5.00 6.98 21.13
N ASP A 49 5.97 7.86 21.41
CA ASP A 49 5.74 9.30 21.46
C ASP A 49 5.53 9.84 20.05
N LEU A 50 6.36 9.43 19.10
CA LEU A 50 6.19 9.78 17.69
C LEU A 50 4.93 9.16 17.09
N SER A 51 4.58 7.93 17.48
CA SER A 51 3.31 7.31 17.08
C SER A 51 2.12 8.13 17.58
N ARG A 52 2.15 8.60 18.83
CA ARG A 52 1.12 9.49 19.38
C ARG A 52 1.05 10.82 18.61
N LEU A 53 2.19 11.41 18.26
CA LEU A 53 2.20 12.63 17.46
C LEU A 53 1.66 12.40 16.05
N CYS A 54 1.94 11.23 15.46
CA CYS A 54 1.43 10.85 14.15
C CYS A 54 -0.09 10.67 14.14
N THR A 55 -0.66 10.02 15.16
CA THR A 55 -2.13 9.89 15.28
C THR A 55 -2.81 11.24 15.47
N LEU A 56 -2.11 12.22 16.05
CA LEU A 56 -2.55 13.61 16.16
C LEU A 56 -2.28 14.46 14.89
N GLY A 57 -1.66 13.89 13.86
CA GLY A 57 -1.35 14.61 12.63
C GLY A 57 -0.20 15.62 12.76
N THR A 58 0.65 15.48 13.77
CA THR A 58 1.76 16.41 14.08
C THR A 58 3.16 15.80 13.93
N PHE A 59 3.25 14.55 13.48
CA PHE A 59 4.50 13.91 13.07
C PHE A 59 4.17 12.89 11.98
N ASN A 60 4.19 13.31 10.72
CA ASN A 60 3.62 12.55 9.59
C ASN A 60 4.46 12.76 8.33
N GLN A 61 4.19 12.00 7.27
CA GLN A 61 4.71 12.36 5.96
C GLN A 61 4.04 13.63 5.42
N LYS A 62 4.79 14.50 4.74
CA LYS A 62 4.23 15.62 3.96
C LYS A 62 3.41 15.10 2.78
N ARG A 63 3.89 14.04 2.14
CA ARG A 63 3.25 13.31 1.04
C ARG A 63 3.26 11.82 1.40
N VAL A 64 2.08 11.32 1.77
CA VAL A 64 1.92 9.94 2.27
C VAL A 64 2.36 8.92 1.24
N ALA A 65 3.25 8.01 1.64
CA ALA A 65 3.78 6.93 0.79
C ALA A 65 4.35 7.43 -0.54
N GLN A 66 4.95 8.63 -0.56
CA GLN A 66 5.73 9.09 -1.72
C GLN A 66 6.89 8.13 -2.00
N VAL A 67 7.55 7.66 -0.93
CA VAL A 67 8.53 6.59 -0.95
C VAL A 67 8.14 5.60 0.15
N TYR A 68 8.15 4.30 -0.13
CA TYR A 68 7.71 3.29 0.83
C TYR A 68 8.45 1.95 0.69
N ILE A 69 8.38 1.13 1.74
CA ILE A 69 8.78 -0.28 1.72
C ILE A 69 7.51 -1.12 1.64
N GLN A 70 7.52 -2.14 0.78
CA GLN A 70 6.44 -3.10 0.66
C GLN A 70 6.80 -4.40 1.38
N PHE A 71 5.97 -4.80 2.35
CA PHE A 71 6.13 -6.03 3.10
C PHE A 71 5.15 -7.07 2.57
N THR A 72 5.66 -8.16 2.00
CA THR A 72 4.89 -9.17 1.24
C THR A 72 4.72 -10.51 1.98
N GLY A 73 5.38 -10.66 3.13
CA GLY A 73 5.32 -11.86 3.97
C GLY A 73 3.90 -12.28 4.39
N GLN A 74 3.78 -13.49 4.93
CA GLN A 74 2.50 -14.01 5.44
C GLN A 74 2.03 -13.26 6.70
N LYS A 75 2.98 -12.74 7.48
CA LYS A 75 2.73 -11.97 8.71
C LYS A 75 3.20 -10.53 8.51
N GLY A 76 2.41 -9.57 8.98
CA GLY A 76 2.77 -8.15 8.91
C GLY A 76 2.90 -7.61 7.49
N ARG A 77 2.06 -8.12 6.58
CA ARG A 77 1.92 -7.58 5.22
C ARG A 77 1.42 -6.14 5.27
N GLY A 78 1.97 -5.29 4.41
CA GLY A 78 1.57 -3.89 4.33
C GLY A 78 2.64 -3.03 3.71
N ILE A 79 2.50 -1.72 3.89
CA ILE A 79 3.50 -0.75 3.48
C ILE A 79 3.89 0.13 4.67
N THR A 80 5.13 0.59 4.69
CA THR A 80 5.53 1.71 5.54
C THR A 80 6.06 2.83 4.66
N GLY A 81 5.49 4.03 4.78
CA GLY A 81 6.02 5.22 4.13
C GLY A 81 7.31 5.68 4.79
N ILE A 82 8.19 6.33 4.04
CA ILE A 82 9.51 6.79 4.50
C ILE A 82 9.54 8.32 4.57
N ALA A 83 10.04 8.85 5.68
CA ALA A 83 10.47 10.24 5.79
C ALA A 83 11.78 10.35 6.60
N LYS A 84 12.52 11.44 6.39
CA LYS A 84 13.71 11.80 7.17
C LYS A 84 13.60 13.27 7.57
N LYS A 85 14.45 13.72 8.50
CA LYS A 85 14.66 15.15 8.69
C LYS A 85 15.05 15.75 7.33
N ASP A 86 14.37 16.83 6.93
CA ASP A 86 14.50 17.51 5.63
C ASP A 86 14.00 16.74 4.39
N PHE A 87 13.46 15.54 4.54
CA PHE A 87 12.85 14.78 3.45
C PHE A 87 11.46 14.26 3.81
N ASN A 88 10.43 14.79 3.14
CA ASN A 88 9.05 14.32 3.25
C ASN A 88 8.47 14.26 4.69
N LEU A 89 9.06 14.94 5.68
CA LEU A 89 8.63 14.88 7.08
C LEU A 89 7.92 16.16 7.52
N LYS A 90 6.70 16.05 8.04
CA LYS A 90 5.98 17.08 8.79
C LYS A 90 6.31 16.90 10.27
N ASP A 91 7.09 17.82 10.83
CA ASP A 91 7.49 17.82 12.24
C ASP A 91 7.55 19.25 12.81
N PRO A 92 6.39 19.87 13.10
CA PRO A 92 6.32 21.21 13.70
C PRO A 92 6.93 21.31 15.10
N GLN A 93 7.15 20.19 15.80
CA GLN A 93 7.69 20.18 17.17
C GLN A 93 9.20 19.91 17.22
N GLY A 94 9.84 19.68 16.07
CA GLY A 94 11.28 19.42 15.98
C GLY A 94 11.71 18.16 16.73
N LYS A 95 10.90 17.10 16.71
CA LYS A 95 11.22 15.80 17.33
C LYS A 95 12.14 14.94 16.49
N ALA A 96 12.35 15.29 15.23
CA ALA A 96 13.22 14.57 14.32
C ALA A 96 14.71 14.68 14.72
N VAL A 97 15.39 13.55 14.72
CA VAL A 97 16.81 13.40 15.04
C VAL A 97 17.59 13.22 13.74
N ASP A 98 18.78 13.83 13.69
CA ASP A 98 19.67 13.73 12.53
C ASP A 98 20.10 12.28 12.29
N GLY A 99 20.21 11.91 11.02
CA GLY A 99 20.62 10.56 10.63
C GLY A 99 19.60 9.47 11.02
N LYS A 100 18.33 9.82 11.25
CA LYS A 100 17.26 8.83 11.45
C LYS A 100 16.32 8.77 10.25
N THR A 101 15.78 7.57 10.06
CA THR A 101 14.73 7.29 9.08
C THR A 101 13.46 6.91 9.82
N TYR A 102 12.35 7.55 9.45
CA TYR A 102 11.04 7.35 10.05
C TYR A 102 10.15 6.56 9.10
N HIS A 103 9.64 5.44 9.59
CA HIS A 103 8.77 4.54 8.86
C HIS A 103 7.35 4.61 9.42
N PHE A 104 6.41 5.04 8.58
CA PHE A 104 5.03 5.30 8.97
C PHE A 104 4.12 4.17 8.49
N TYR A 105 3.52 3.47 9.44
CA TYR A 105 2.42 2.55 9.18
C TYR A 105 1.10 3.26 9.44
N ALA A 106 0.13 3.12 8.54
CA ALA A 106 -1.20 3.75 8.64
C ALA A 106 -1.16 5.28 8.87
N ASP A 107 -0.23 5.97 8.19
CA ASP A 107 -0.09 7.43 8.23
C ASP A 107 -1.40 8.14 7.84
N GLY A 108 -1.74 9.22 8.55
CA GLY A 108 -2.98 9.97 8.37
C GLY A 108 -4.21 9.34 9.06
N THR A 109 -4.03 8.28 9.85
CA THR A 109 -5.12 7.62 10.59
C THR A 109 -4.86 7.61 12.10
N SER A 110 -5.90 7.32 12.88
CA SER A 110 -5.78 7.10 14.34
C SER A 110 -4.99 5.85 14.72
N GLN A 111 -4.65 4.98 13.75
CA GLN A 111 -3.81 3.80 13.93
C GLN A 111 -2.35 4.02 13.54
N CYS A 112 -1.95 5.27 13.30
CA CYS A 112 -0.59 5.55 12.87
C CYS A 112 0.46 5.05 13.86
N LYS A 113 1.47 4.35 13.33
CA LYS A 113 2.66 3.91 14.07
C LYS A 113 3.91 4.40 13.38
N VAL A 114 4.87 4.86 14.18
CA VAL A 114 6.17 5.32 13.72
C VAL A 114 7.24 4.36 14.22
N TYR A 115 8.03 3.83 13.29
CA TYR A 115 9.22 3.04 13.57
C TYR A 115 10.46 3.84 13.16
N VAL A 116 11.49 3.81 14.00
CA VAL A 116 12.72 4.58 13.82
C VAL A 116 13.87 3.62 13.48
N ALA A 117 14.53 3.91 12.38
CA ALA A 117 15.71 3.20 11.89
C ALA A 117 16.93 4.15 11.79
N PRO A 118 18.17 3.62 11.76
CA PRO A 118 19.36 4.38 11.43
C PRO A 118 19.34 5.02 10.02
#